data_AF-A0A918V6W1-F1
#
_entry.id   AF-A0A918V6W1-F1
#
_cell.length_a   1.000
_cell.length_b   1.000
_cell.length_c   1.000
_cell.angle_alpha   90.00
_cell.angle_beta   90.00
_cell.angle_gamma   90.00
#
_symmetry.space_group_name_H-M   'P 1'
#
loop_
_entity.id
_entity.type
_entity.pdbx_description
1 polymer ?
#
loop_
_entity_poly.entity_id
_entity_poly.type
_entity_poly.pdbx_seq_one_letter_code
_entity_poly.pdbx_strand_id
1 'polypeptide(L)' 'MSTRDLNWRKSSYSSGSQGDCVEVAPLPHTVHIRDSKDRQGPRLALSPTAWADFVTYVAK' A
#
# COMPACT_ATOMS: atom_id res chain seq x y z
N MET A 1 15.97 -10.74 13.56
CA MET A 1 15.74 -9.48 12.84
C MET A 1 14.29 -9.11 13.06
N SER A 2 14.02 -8.10 13.89
CA SER A 2 12.64 -7.68 14.16
C SER A 2 12.11 -7.02 12.90
N THR A 3 11.27 -7.72 12.15
CA THR A 3 10.44 -7.10 11.13
C THR A 3 9.68 -5.98 11.82
N ARG A 4 9.94 -4.72 11.47
CA ARG A 4 9.07 -3.63 11.91
C ARG A 4 7.65 -4.05 11.55
N ASP A 5 6.78 -4.16 12.55
CA ASP A 5 5.41 -4.62 12.35
C ASP A 5 4.69 -3.62 11.44
N LEU A 6 4.67 -3.93 10.15
CA LEU A 6 3.99 -3.13 9.14
C LEU A 6 2.50 -3.26 9.39
N ASN A 7 1.89 -2.18 9.88
CA ASN A 7 0.46 -2.12 10.11
C ASN A 7 -0.28 -1.93 8.78
N TRP A 8 -0.56 -3.04 8.12
CA TRP A 8 -1.22 -3.07 6.81
C TRP A 8 -2.70 -2.71 6.91
N ARG A 9 -3.11 -1.72 6.12
CA ARG A 9 -4.50 -1.33 5.92
C ARG A 9 -4.94 -1.72 4.52
N LYS A 10 -5.98 -2.55 4.44
CA LYS A 10 -6.62 -2.92 3.17
C LYS A 10 -7.53 -1.80 2.68
N SER A 11 -7.56 -1.56 1.37
CA SER A 11 -8.49 -0.63 0.75
C SER A 11 -9.96 -1.10 0.89
N SER A 12 -10.88 -0.16 1.13
CA SER A 12 -12.32 -0.44 1.16
C SER A 12 -12.87 -0.89 -0.21
N TYR A 13 -12.20 -0.50 -1.29
CA TYR A 13 -12.52 -0.90 -2.67
C TYR A 13 -12.14 -2.36 -2.96
N SER A 14 -11.40 -3.02 -2.07
CA SER A 14 -11.00 -4.43 -2.20
C SER A 14 -12.04 -5.43 -1.68
N SER A 15 -13.31 -5.02 -1.58
CA SER A 15 -14.42 -5.81 -1.00
C SER A 15 -15.26 -6.59 -2.03
N GLY A 16 -15.10 -6.33 -3.34
CA GLY A 16 -15.84 -7.00 -4.40
C GLY A 16 -15.14 -8.27 -4.95
N SER A 17 -15.92 -9.21 -5.49
CA SER A 17 -15.44 -10.46 -6.11
C SER A 17 -14.45 -10.27 -7.28
N GLN A 18 -14.44 -9.07 -7.89
CA GLN A 18 -13.47 -8.65 -8.92
C GLN A 18 -12.60 -7.45 -8.51
N GLY A 19 -12.70 -6.96 -7.27
CA GLY A 19 -12.10 -5.70 -6.85
C GLY A 19 -10.56 -5.71 -6.87
N ASP A 20 -9.98 -4.56 -7.23
CA ASP A 20 -8.55 -4.29 -7.10
C ASP A 20 -8.13 -4.42 -5.62
N CYS A 21 -7.06 -5.18 -5.40
CA CYS A 21 -6.70 -5.73 -4.09
C CYS A 21 -5.43 -5.08 -3.55
N VAL A 22 -5.54 -3.92 -2.90
CA VAL A 22 -4.35 -3.17 -2.43
C VAL A 22 -4.35 -3.02 -0.90
N GLU A 23 -3.19 -3.27 -0.32
CA GLU A 23 -2.88 -3.01 1.09
C GLU A 23 -1.73 -1.99 1.19
N VAL A 24 -1.86 -1.03 2.11
CA VAL A 24 -0.84 -0.01 2.38
C VAL A 24 -0.41 -0.03 3.84
N ALA A 25 0.89 0.14 4.11
CA ALA A 25 1.44 0.30 5.45
C ALA A 25 2.31 1.56 5.50
N PRO A 26 1.75 2.69 5.98
CA PRO A 26 2.50 3.93 6.14
C PRO A 26 3.44 3.86 7.35
N LEU A 27 4.69 4.24 7.14
CA LEU A 27 5.71 4.49 8.17
C LEU A 27 6.22 5.95 8.04
N PRO A 28 6.90 6.49 9.06
CA PRO A 28 7.36 7.89 9.03
C PRO A 28 8.20 8.29 7.79
N HIS A 29 8.93 7.33 7.20
CA HIS A 29 9.84 7.60 6.08
C HIS A 29 9.53 6.79 4.83
N THR A 30 8.54 5.90 4.87
CA THR A 30 8.25 5.01 3.75
C THR A 30 6.78 4.59 3.76
N VAL A 31 6.15 4.59 2.60
CA VAL A 31 4.84 3.98 2.40
C VAL A 31 5.06 2.67 1.66
N HIS A 32 4.72 1.56 2.32
CA HIS A 32 4.74 0.26 1.68
C HIS A 32 3.39 -0.04 1.02
N ILE A 33 3.42 -0.55 -0.21
CA ILE A 33 2.23 -0.96 -0.96
C ILE A 33 2.42 -2.40 -1.44
N ARG A 34 1.39 -3.22 -1.33
CA ARG A 34 1.38 -4.58 -1.87
C ARG A 34 0.01 -4.99 -2.41
N ASP A 35 0.02 -6.04 -3.21
CA ASP A 35 -1.20 -6.77 -3.55
C ASP A 35 -1.68 -7.56 -2.32
N SER A 36 -2.97 -7.43 -2.01
CA SER A 36 -3.60 -8.19 -0.92
C SER A 36 -3.71 -9.68 -1.23
N LYS A 37 -3.80 -10.04 -2.52
CA LYS A 37 -3.91 -11.40 -3.04
C LYS A 37 -2.55 -12.09 -3.13
N ASP A 38 -1.47 -11.35 -3.33
CA ASP A 38 -0.11 -11.86 -3.32
C ASP A 38 0.76 -11.17 -2.26
N ARG A 39 0.61 -11.63 -1.01
CA ARG A 39 1.33 -11.06 0.15
C ARG A 39 2.84 -11.34 0.14
N GLN A 40 3.28 -12.35 -0.61
CA GLN A 40 4.69 -12.76 -0.71
C GLN A 40 5.36 -12.23 -1.97
N GLY A 41 4.58 -11.72 -2.93
CA GLY A 41 5.07 -11.05 -4.12
C GLY A 41 5.76 -9.72 -3.87
N PRO A 42 6.14 -9.02 -4.96
CA PRO A 42 6.83 -7.75 -4.91
C PRO A 42 6.05 -6.69 -4.11
N ARG A 43 6.80 -5.85 -3.39
CA ARG A 43 6.26 -4.73 -2.61
C ARG A 43 6.88 -3.44 -3.08
N LEU A 44 6.06 -2.40 -3.26
CA LEU A 44 6.55 -1.06 -3.51
C LEU A 44 6.87 -0.38 -2.17
N ALA A 45 7.92 0.43 -2.18
CA ALA A 45 8.33 1.25 -1.05
C ALA A 45 8.60 2.66 -1.58
N LEU A 46 7.71 3.59 -1.25
CA LEU A 46 7.77 4.98 -1.73
C LEU A 46 8.10 5.93 -0.57
N SER A 47 8.74 7.06 -0.86
CA SER A 47 8.82 8.14 0.11
C SER A 47 7.42 8.72 0.37
N PRO A 48 7.15 9.32 1.55
CA PRO A 48 5.87 9.96 1.83
C PRO A 48 5.49 11.04 0.80
N THR A 49 6.48 11.80 0.32
CA THR A 49 6.29 12.82 -0.73
C THR A 49 5.86 12.20 -2.05
N ALA A 50 6.58 11.17 -2.53
CA ALA A 50 6.23 10.51 -3.79
C ALA A 50 4.84 9.85 -3.73
N TRP A 51 4.47 9.30 -2.57
CA TRP A 51 3.12 8.77 -2.35
C TRP A 51 2.05 9.86 -2.42
N ALA A 52 2.28 11.01 -1.77
CA ALA A 52 1.35 12.13 -1.80
C ALA A 52 1.16 12.67 -3.23
N ASP A 53 2.26 12.88 -3.96
CA ASP A 53 2.23 13.33 -5.35
C ASP A 53 1.46 12.36 -6.25
N PHE A 54 1.70 11.05 -6.08
CA PHE A 54 0.99 10.00 -6.80
C PHE A 54 -0.53 10.05 -6.52
N VAL A 55 -0.93 10.14 -5.25
CA VAL A 55 -2.35 10.21 -4.87
C VAL A 55 -3.01 11.46 -5.45
N THR A 56 -2.35 12.62 -5.39
CA THR A 56 -2.85 13.86 -6.00
C THR A 56 -3.00 13.74 -7.51
N TYR A 57 -2.07 13.07 -8.18
CA TYR A 57 -2.14 12.84 -9.64
C TYR A 57 -3.33 11.97 -10.04
N VAL A 58 -3.58 10.86 -9.33
CA VAL A 58 -4.63 9.89 -9.69
C VAL A 58 -6.02 10.23 -9.15
N ALA A 59 -6.14 11.21 -8.24
CA ALA A 59 -7.43 11.65 -7.70
C ALA A 59 -8.19 12.65 -8.60
N LYS A 60 -7.64 12.96 -9.79
CA LYS A 60 -8.31 13.71 -10.86
C LYS A 60 -9.11 12.78 -11.77
#